data_AF-A0A843GFZ4-F1
#
_entry.id   AF-A0A843GFZ4-F1
#
_cell.length_a   1.000
_cell.length_b   1.000
_cell.length_c   1.000
_cell.angle_alpha   90.00
_cell.angle_beta   90.00
_cell.angle_gamma   90.00
#
_symmetry.space_group_name_H-M   'P 1'
#
loop_
_entity.id
_entity.type
_entity.pdbx_description
1 polymer ?
#
loop_
_entity_poly.entity_id
_entity_poly.type
_entity_poly.pdbx_seq_one_letter_code
_entity_poly.pdbx_strand_id
1 'polypeptide(L)'
;AANVFAIRNDEGLPLELRGPNYPNYAMNVGHQGEYAGIAQAPHSARGDAFAVNPLVKIAFADKNLPFDFTKVRAEFAKGALREFEPAGERSIIIPAK
;
A
#
# COMPACT_ATOMS: atom_id res chain seq x y z
N ALA A 1 -5.73 9.20 -21.01
CA ALA A 1 -4.66 9.03 -22.02
C ALA A 1 -3.70 10.22 -22.08
N ALA A 2 -4.20 11.46 -22.23
CA ALA A 2 -3.37 12.67 -22.39
C ALA A 2 -2.21 12.78 -21.39
N ASN A 3 -2.47 12.53 -20.10
CA ASN A 3 -1.45 12.72 -19.06
C ASN A 3 -0.59 11.49 -18.77
N VAL A 4 -0.67 10.41 -19.57
CA VAL A 4 0.15 9.21 -19.34
C VAL A 4 1.62 9.50 -19.69
N PHE A 5 1.87 10.11 -20.85
CA PHE A 5 3.21 10.45 -21.35
C PHE A 5 3.43 11.97 -21.45
N ALA A 6 2.58 12.77 -20.81
CA ALA A 6 2.81 14.20 -20.69
C ALA A 6 4.09 14.45 -19.90
N ILE A 7 4.70 15.62 -20.12
CA ILE A 7 5.89 16.11 -19.39
C ILE A 7 5.66 17.49 -18.77
N ARG A 8 4.41 17.98 -18.79
CA ARG A 8 4.03 19.22 -18.13
C ARG A 8 4.00 19.00 -16.61
N ASN A 9 4.24 20.09 -15.89
CA ASN A 9 4.37 20.18 -14.43
C ASN A 9 3.47 19.22 -13.64
N ASP A 10 2.15 19.43 -13.64
CA ASP A 10 1.17 18.73 -12.81
C ASP A 10 0.48 17.57 -13.55
N GLU A 11 1.02 17.21 -14.72
CA GLU A 11 0.48 16.17 -15.59
C GLU A 11 1.42 14.98 -15.75
N GLY A 12 2.71 15.24 -15.97
CA GLY A 12 3.69 14.22 -16.30
C GLY A 12 4.36 13.62 -15.09
N LEU A 13 4.15 12.33 -14.84
CA LEU A 13 4.85 11.60 -13.77
C LEU A 13 4.88 10.09 -14.04
N PRO A 14 6.01 9.38 -13.81
CA PRO A 14 6.04 7.91 -13.78
C PRO A 14 5.00 7.37 -12.80
N LEU A 15 4.34 6.26 -13.13
CA LEU A 15 3.22 5.75 -12.32
C LEU A 15 3.66 5.40 -10.90
N GLU A 16 4.86 4.88 -10.75
CA GLU A 16 5.52 4.54 -9.48
C GLU A 16 5.73 5.77 -8.56
N LEU A 17 5.73 6.98 -9.13
CA LEU A 17 5.84 8.26 -8.42
C LEU A 17 4.50 8.99 -8.28
N ARG A 18 3.44 8.54 -8.95
CA ARG A 18 2.08 9.05 -8.72
C ARG A 18 1.57 8.55 -7.37
N GLY A 19 0.49 9.17 -6.91
CA GLY A 19 -0.20 8.74 -5.72
C GLY A 19 -1.55 9.43 -5.59
N PRO A 20 -2.19 9.29 -4.41
CA PRO A 20 -3.48 9.91 -4.12
C PRO A 20 -3.49 11.45 -4.24
N ASN A 21 -2.34 12.11 -4.37
CA ASN A 21 -2.24 13.55 -4.57
C ASN A 21 -1.85 13.97 -6.01
N TYR A 22 -1.71 13.02 -6.95
CA TYR A 22 -1.62 13.38 -8.36
C TYR A 22 -2.98 13.97 -8.80
N PRO A 23 -3.05 15.14 -9.47
CA PRO A 23 -4.28 15.92 -9.56
C PRO A 23 -5.52 15.14 -10.03
N ASN A 24 -5.39 14.34 -11.09
CA ASN A 24 -6.51 13.56 -11.62
C ASN A 24 -6.95 12.39 -10.72
N TYR A 25 -6.15 12.01 -9.71
CA TYR A 25 -6.37 10.83 -8.85
C TYR A 25 -6.87 11.21 -7.45
N ALA A 26 -7.05 12.50 -7.18
CA ALA A 26 -7.20 13.02 -5.82
C ALA A 26 -8.56 12.79 -5.17
N MET A 27 -9.58 12.35 -5.93
CA MET A 27 -10.97 12.40 -5.45
C MET A 27 -11.72 11.06 -5.45
N ASN A 28 -11.33 10.11 -6.31
CA ASN A 28 -12.24 9.01 -6.67
C ASN A 28 -11.71 7.64 -6.22
N VAL A 29 -12.64 6.80 -5.75
CA VAL A 29 -12.43 5.38 -5.41
C VAL A 29 -12.30 4.51 -6.66
N GLY A 30 -11.87 3.25 -6.51
CA GLY A 30 -11.77 2.27 -7.60
C GLY A 30 -10.64 2.54 -8.60
N HIS A 31 -9.59 3.23 -8.15
CA HIS A 31 -8.43 3.57 -8.98
C HIS A 31 -7.09 3.34 -8.26
N GLN A 32 -6.94 3.86 -7.03
CA GLN A 32 -5.62 3.95 -6.39
C GLN A 32 -5.02 2.58 -6.02
N GLY A 33 -5.85 1.63 -5.57
CA GLY A 33 -5.38 0.28 -5.26
C GLY A 33 -5.00 -0.50 -6.52
N GLU A 34 -5.75 -0.28 -7.60
CA GLU A 34 -5.52 -0.85 -8.92
C GLU A 34 -4.22 -0.31 -9.52
N TYR A 35 -3.97 1.00 -9.39
CA TYR A 35 -2.72 1.63 -9.82
C TYR A 35 -1.51 1.13 -9.04
N ALA A 36 -1.62 0.85 -7.74
CA ALA A 36 -0.55 0.22 -6.98
C ALA A 36 -0.23 -1.19 -7.53
N GLY A 37 -1.25 -1.95 -7.93
CA GLY A 37 -1.08 -3.23 -8.63
C GLY A 37 -0.38 -3.08 -9.99
N ILE A 38 -0.77 -2.09 -10.79
CA ILE A 38 -0.16 -1.80 -12.09
C ILE A 38 1.31 -1.35 -11.92
N ALA A 39 1.62 -0.54 -10.91
CA ALA A 39 2.99 -0.14 -10.59
C ALA A 39 3.86 -1.35 -10.20
N GLN A 40 3.33 -2.31 -9.44
CA GLN A 40 4.07 -3.53 -9.07
C GLN A 40 4.22 -4.53 -10.24
N ALA A 41 3.24 -4.61 -11.14
CA ALA A 41 3.18 -5.61 -12.20
C ALA A 41 4.46 -5.74 -13.06
N PRO A 42 5.03 -4.67 -13.64
CA PRO A 42 6.23 -4.78 -14.48
C PRO A 42 7.45 -5.22 -13.65
N HIS A 43 7.58 -4.74 -12.42
CA HIS A 43 8.68 -5.11 -11.53
C HIS A 43 8.61 -6.57 -11.11
N SER A 44 7.42 -7.09 -10.80
CA SER A 44 7.22 -8.52 -10.53
C SER A 44 7.59 -9.38 -11.74
N ALA A 45 7.15 -8.98 -12.94
CA ALA A 45 7.43 -9.72 -14.16
C ALA A 45 8.94 -9.74 -14.50
N ARG A 46 9.66 -8.66 -14.17
CA ARG A 46 11.11 -8.55 -14.35
C ARG A 46 11.93 -9.25 -13.26
N GLY A 47 11.32 -9.60 -12.13
CA GLY A 47 12.03 -10.08 -10.95
C GLY A 47 12.79 -8.98 -10.21
N ASP A 48 12.40 -7.71 -10.37
CA ASP A 48 13.00 -6.60 -9.64
C ASP A 48 12.67 -6.72 -8.14
N ALA A 49 13.65 -6.49 -7.26
CA ALA A 49 13.46 -6.64 -5.81
C ALA A 49 12.49 -5.61 -5.20
N PHE A 50 12.31 -4.45 -5.85
CA PHE A 50 11.46 -3.35 -5.40
C PHE A 50 10.87 -2.59 -6.60
N ALA A 51 9.78 -1.85 -6.36
CA ALA A 51 9.16 -1.01 -7.39
C ALA A 51 9.77 0.40 -7.46
N VAL A 52 9.83 1.12 -6.32
CA VAL A 52 10.29 2.52 -6.33
C VAL A 52 11.32 2.87 -5.25
N ASN A 53 11.26 2.23 -4.07
CA ASN A 53 12.16 2.55 -2.97
C ASN A 53 12.64 1.28 -2.24
N PRO A 54 13.94 0.95 -2.28
CA PRO A 54 14.48 -0.24 -1.63
C PRO A 54 14.46 -0.15 -0.10
N LEU A 55 14.58 1.05 0.48
CA LEU A 55 14.52 1.23 1.93
C LEU A 55 13.12 0.88 2.46
N VAL A 56 12.07 1.29 1.75
CA VAL A 56 10.69 0.91 2.08
C VAL A 56 10.50 -0.60 1.94
N LYS A 57 11.03 -1.23 0.88
CA LYS A 57 10.95 -2.69 0.71
C LYS A 57 11.56 -3.44 1.90
N ILE A 58 12.74 -3.02 2.34
CA ILE A 58 13.48 -3.66 3.44
C ILE A 58 12.79 -3.40 4.78
N ALA A 59 12.32 -2.17 5.04
CA ALA A 59 11.69 -1.79 6.30
C ALA A 59 10.44 -2.64 6.63
N PHE A 60 9.70 -3.08 5.61
CA PHE A 60 8.52 -3.94 5.78
C PHE A 60 8.83 -5.44 5.76
N ALA A 61 10.10 -5.83 5.59
CA ALA A 61 10.55 -7.22 5.73
C ALA A 61 10.88 -7.57 7.20
N ASP A 62 10.02 -7.14 8.12
CA ASP A 62 10.18 -7.32 9.58
C ASP A 62 9.01 -8.15 10.14
N LYS A 63 9.34 -9.24 10.83
CA LYS A 63 8.38 -10.15 11.46
C LYS A 63 7.87 -9.66 12.82
N ASN A 64 8.46 -8.59 13.36
CA ASN A 64 7.99 -7.97 14.60
C ASN A 64 6.80 -7.02 14.38
N LEU A 65 6.43 -6.74 13.11
CA LEU A 65 5.24 -5.96 12.81
C LEU A 65 3.97 -6.72 13.24
N PRO A 66 2.95 -6.03 13.79
CA PRO A 66 1.72 -6.68 14.26
C PRO A 66 0.85 -7.22 13.12
N PHE A 67 1.08 -6.80 11.88
CA PHE A 67 0.34 -7.22 10.70
C PHE A 67 1.27 -7.92 9.72
N ASP A 68 0.88 -9.10 9.21
CA ASP A 68 1.68 -9.84 8.23
C ASP A 68 1.53 -9.26 6.80
N PHE A 69 2.48 -8.38 6.43
CA PHE A 69 2.55 -7.79 5.09
C PHE A 69 2.89 -8.78 3.97
N THR A 70 3.31 -10.01 4.29
CA THR A 70 3.53 -11.07 3.27
C THR A 70 2.24 -11.73 2.82
N LYS A 71 1.15 -11.62 3.61
CA LYS A 71 -0.14 -12.29 3.38
C LYS A 71 -1.34 -11.38 3.67
N VAL A 72 -1.31 -10.16 3.18
CA VAL A 72 -2.34 -9.11 3.38
C VAL A 72 -3.79 -9.62 3.31
N ARG A 73 -4.15 -10.41 2.28
CA ARG A 73 -5.52 -10.95 2.13
C ARG A 73 -5.92 -11.95 3.22
N ALA A 74 -4.97 -12.75 3.71
CA ALA A 74 -5.22 -13.69 4.79
C ALA A 74 -5.39 -12.96 6.13
N GLU A 75 -4.61 -11.91 6.36
CA GLU A 75 -4.76 -11.05 7.55
C GLU A 75 -6.12 -10.33 7.56
N PHE A 76 -6.61 -9.87 6.39
CA PHE A 76 -7.97 -9.35 6.28
C PHE A 76 -9.03 -10.40 6.63
N ALA A 77 -8.86 -11.65 6.19
CA ALA A 77 -9.76 -12.73 6.53
C ALA A 77 -9.73 -13.04 8.04
N LYS A 78 -8.54 -13.05 8.65
CA LYS A 78 -8.36 -13.20 10.11
C LYS A 78 -9.08 -12.10 10.88
N GLY A 79 -8.98 -10.86 10.43
CA GLY A 79 -9.74 -9.73 10.98
C GLY A 79 -11.26 -9.90 10.81
N ALA A 80 -11.72 -10.38 9.66
CA ALA A 80 -13.14 -10.66 9.42
C ALA A 80 -13.71 -11.75 10.34
N LEU A 81 -12.89 -12.72 10.73
CA LEU A 81 -13.23 -13.76 11.70
C LEU A 81 -13.09 -13.30 13.16
N ARG A 82 -12.63 -12.07 13.41
CA ARG A 82 -12.33 -11.51 14.74
C ARG A 82 -11.22 -12.29 15.47
N GLU A 83 -10.28 -12.83 14.72
CA GLU A 83 -9.14 -13.60 15.24
C GLU A 83 -7.83 -12.81 15.22
N PHE A 84 -7.87 -11.55 14.76
CA PHE A 84 -6.72 -10.65 14.74
C PHE A 84 -6.59 -9.88 16.07
N GLU A 85 -5.39 -9.85 16.63
CA GLU A 85 -5.06 -9.12 17.86
C GLU A 85 -4.31 -7.82 17.53
N PRO A 86 -4.94 -6.64 17.66
CA PRO A 86 -4.29 -5.37 17.35
C PRO A 86 -3.40 -4.86 18.49
N ALA A 87 -2.42 -4.04 18.14
CA ALA A 87 -1.71 -3.20 19.12
C ALA A 87 -2.51 -1.93 19.46
N GLY A 88 -2.21 -1.29 20.59
CA GLY A 88 -2.76 0.02 20.96
C GLY A 88 -4.07 -0.01 21.77
N GLU A 89 -4.51 -1.18 22.20
CA GLU A 89 -5.66 -1.31 23.11
C GLU A 89 -5.43 -0.56 24.44
N ARG A 90 -6.52 -0.07 25.02
CA ARG A 90 -6.51 0.69 26.29
C ARG A 90 -6.98 -0.13 27.49
N SER A 91 -7.17 -1.44 27.32
CA SER A 91 -7.71 -2.34 28.34
C SER A 91 -6.94 -2.28 29.66
N ILE A 92 -5.62 -2.08 29.62
CA ILE A 92 -4.77 -2.01 30.82
C ILE A 92 -5.04 -0.80 31.73
N ILE A 93 -5.62 0.28 31.19
CA ILE A 93 -5.94 1.52 31.92
C ILE A 93 -7.45 1.76 32.09
N ILE A 94 -8.28 0.78 31.72
CA ILE A 94 -9.75 0.86 31.83
C ILE A 94 -10.20 -0.21 32.82
N PRO A 95 -11.07 0.10 33.80
CA PRO A 95 -11.63 -0.91 34.70
C PRO A 95 -12.32 -2.04 33.94
N ALA A 96 -12.36 -3.23 34.55
CA ALA A 96 -13.17 -4.33 34.03
C ALA A 96 -14.64 -3.90 33.89
N LYS A 97 -15.27 -4.25 32.77
CA LYS A 97 -16.71 -4.05 32.53
C LYS A 97 -17.50 -5.25 33.01
#